data_AF-A0A511DJ34-F1
#
_entry.id   AF-A0A511DJ34-F1
#
_cell.length_a   1.000
_cell.length_b   1.000
_cell.length_c   1.000
_cell.angle_alpha   90.00
_cell.angle_beta   90.00
_cell.angle_gamma   90.00
#
_symmetry.space_group_name_H-M   'P 1'
#
loop_
_entity.id
_entity.type
_entity.pdbx_description
1 polymer ?
#
loop_
_entity_poly.entity_id
_entity_poly.type
_entity_poly.pdbx_seq_one_letter_code
_entity_poly.pdbx_strand_id
1 'polypeptide(L)'
;MAGLFQINPIWNFGPYDPAQISAGSQPDWYVLLTEGVLRIFPPWDMHLGNYDIPPAFWASPAFLPVLYVLAALYPAIERRFTQDRSLHNLLQRPRDVPVRTSLGVMGLAF
;
A
#
# COMPACT_ATOMS: atom_id res chain seq x y z
N MET A 1 16.72 -21.69 -0.46
CA MET A 1 16.42 -20.63 -1.45
C MET A 1 17.67 -19.83 -1.83
N ALA A 2 18.34 -19.17 -0.89
CA ALA A 2 19.43 -18.23 -1.17
C ALA A 2 20.66 -18.77 -1.94
N GLY A 3 20.89 -20.09 -1.96
CA GLY A 3 21.98 -20.71 -2.74
C GLY A 3 21.62 -21.12 -4.17
N LEU A 4 20.33 -21.23 -4.48
CA LEU A 4 19.84 -21.59 -5.83
C LEU A 4 19.31 -20.37 -6.59
N PHE A 5 18.78 -19.38 -5.88
CA PHE A 5 18.20 -18.17 -6.46
C PHE A 5 18.91 -16.93 -5.93
N GLN A 6 19.41 -16.13 -6.85
CA GLN A 6 20.01 -14.83 -6.59
C GLN A 6 18.92 -13.76 -6.43
N ILE A 7 19.06 -12.89 -5.42
CA ILE A 7 18.04 -11.87 -5.08
C ILE A 7 18.48 -10.46 -5.51
N ASN A 8 19.57 -9.95 -4.92
CA ASN A 8 20.02 -8.58 -5.18
C ASN A 8 21.48 -8.55 -5.71
N PRO A 9 21.69 -8.65 -7.03
CA PRO A 9 23.01 -8.57 -7.67
C PRO A 9 23.62 -7.16 -7.63
N ILE A 10 23.96 -6.62 -6.45
CA ILE A 10 24.42 -5.23 -6.30
C ILE A 10 25.66 -4.88 -7.14
N TRP A 11 26.51 -5.87 -7.44
CA TRP A 11 27.70 -5.69 -8.27
C TRP A 11 27.40 -5.40 -9.74
N ASN A 12 26.19 -5.70 -10.23
CA ASN A 12 25.77 -5.34 -11.59
C ASN A 12 25.34 -3.86 -11.70
N PHE A 13 25.02 -3.20 -10.58
CA PHE A 13 24.53 -1.82 -10.55
C PHE A 13 25.62 -0.80 -10.20
N GLY A 14 26.64 -1.22 -9.46
CA GLY A 14 27.73 -0.35 -9.02
C GLY A 14 27.35 0.57 -7.84
N PRO A 15 28.27 1.46 -7.41
CA PRO A 15 27.97 2.45 -6.39
C PRO A 15 26.98 3.49 -6.90
N TYR A 16 26.23 4.11 -5.98
CA TYR A 16 25.29 5.17 -6.31
C TYR A 16 26.01 6.42 -6.84
N ASP A 17 25.57 6.88 -8.02
CA ASP A 17 25.95 8.13 -8.66
C ASP A 17 24.67 8.86 -9.12
N PRO A 18 24.39 10.09 -8.65
CA PRO A 18 23.20 10.85 -9.05
C PRO A 18 23.08 11.12 -10.55
N ALA A 19 24.18 11.01 -11.31
CA ALA A 19 24.19 11.19 -12.76
C ALA A 19 23.85 9.90 -13.55
N GLN A 20 23.64 8.77 -12.88
CA GLN A 20 23.41 7.46 -13.51
C GLN A 20 22.11 6.81 -13.00
N ILE A 21 21.44 6.06 -13.88
CA ILE A 21 20.22 5.30 -13.52
C ILE A 21 20.20 3.94 -14.23
N SER A 22 19.53 2.96 -13.62
CA SER A 22 19.25 1.66 -14.23
C SER A 22 18.06 1.75 -15.21
N ALA A 23 17.91 0.73 -16.07
CA ALA A 23 16.73 0.63 -16.96
C ALA A 23 15.41 0.40 -16.20
N GLY A 24 15.49 -0.12 -14.97
CA GLY A 24 14.34 -0.34 -14.10
C GLY A 24 14.70 0.06 -12.68
N SER A 25 14.08 1.15 -12.22
CA SER A 25 14.08 1.55 -10.80
C SER A 25 12.74 1.14 -10.21
N GLN A 26 12.76 0.10 -9.38
CA GLN A 26 11.60 -0.42 -8.67
C GLN A 26 12.05 -0.89 -7.28
N PRO A 27 11.20 -0.74 -6.25
CA PRO A 27 11.50 -1.26 -4.93
C PRO A 27 11.17 -2.75 -4.81
N ASP A 28 11.47 -3.34 -3.65
CA ASP A 28 11.06 -4.70 -3.32
C ASP A 28 9.52 -4.86 -3.31
N TRP A 29 9.07 -6.10 -3.47
CA TRP A 29 7.67 -6.47 -3.67
C TRP A 29 6.68 -5.89 -2.64
N TYR A 30 7.08 -5.72 -1.38
CA TYR A 30 6.22 -5.22 -0.31
C TYR A 30 6.03 -3.69 -0.34
N VAL A 31 6.86 -2.95 -1.09
CA VAL A 31 6.74 -1.51 -1.32
C VAL A 31 6.21 -1.22 -2.73
N LEU A 32 6.02 -2.24 -3.58
CA LEU A 32 5.49 -2.05 -4.94
C LEU A 32 4.11 -1.40 -4.97
N LEU A 33 3.28 -1.58 -3.94
CA LEU A 33 2.01 -0.87 -3.83
C LEU A 33 2.23 0.65 -3.80
N THR A 34 3.16 1.13 -2.97
CA THR A 34 3.51 2.55 -2.84
C THR A 34 3.98 3.12 -4.17
N GLU A 35 4.92 2.44 -4.83
CA GLU A 35 5.43 2.85 -6.14
C GLU A 35 4.36 2.77 -7.23
N GLY A 36 3.50 1.75 -7.19
CA GLY A 36 2.38 1.59 -8.10
C GLY A 36 1.39 2.74 -8.00
N VAL A 37 1.02 3.16 -6.79
CA VAL A 37 0.18 4.33 -6.56
C VAL A 37 0.83 5.58 -7.13
N LEU A 38 2.12 5.82 -6.89
CA LEU A 38 2.85 6.95 -7.48
C LEU A 38 2.78 6.98 -9.01
N ARG A 39 2.72 5.82 -9.68
CA ARG A 39 2.69 5.70 -11.14
C ARG A 39 1.30 5.87 -11.74
N ILE A 40 0.25 5.43 -11.05
CA ILE A 40 -1.14 5.49 -11.56
C ILE A 40 -1.87 6.76 -11.12
N PHE A 41 -1.37 7.46 -10.09
CA PHE A 41 -2.05 8.63 -9.58
C PHE A 41 -2.11 9.73 -10.65
N PRO A 42 -3.28 10.37 -10.85
CA PRO A 42 -3.41 11.46 -11.80
C PRO A 42 -2.47 12.63 -11.46
N PRO A 43 -2.06 13.44 -12.46
CA PRO A 43 -1.21 14.62 -12.23
C PRO A 43 -2.00 15.78 -11.61
N TRP A 44 -2.50 15.59 -10.38
CA TRP A 44 -3.20 16.61 -9.62
C TRP A 44 -2.21 17.51 -8.90
N ASP A 45 -1.88 18.62 -9.55
CA ASP A 45 -1.10 19.70 -8.95
C ASP A 45 -2.03 20.73 -8.29
N MET A 46 -1.64 21.25 -7.13
CA MET A 46 -2.41 22.30 -6.45
C MET A 46 -1.50 23.44 -6.02
N HIS A 47 -1.82 24.64 -6.50
CA HIS A 47 -1.13 25.87 -6.15
C HIS A 47 -1.97 26.65 -5.12
N LEU A 48 -1.44 26.78 -3.90
CA LEU A 48 -2.08 27.48 -2.79
C LEU A 48 -1.26 28.73 -2.40
N GLY A 49 -1.53 29.84 -3.09
CA GLY A 49 -0.76 31.08 -2.88
C GLY A 49 0.71 30.89 -3.25
N ASN A 50 1.59 30.88 -2.25
CA ASN A 50 3.04 30.67 -2.42
C ASN A 50 3.48 29.21 -2.16
N TYR A 51 2.54 28.28 -2.03
CA TYR A 51 2.82 26.88 -1.77
C TYR A 51 2.35 26.00 -2.93
N ASP A 52 3.20 25.04 -3.32
CA ASP A 52 2.88 24.04 -4.33
C ASP A 52 2.75 22.67 -3.68
N ILE A 53 1.66 21.97 -3.99
CA ILE A 53 1.41 20.60 -3.54
C ILE A 53 1.51 19.69 -4.76
N PRO A 54 2.66 19.01 -4.95
CA PRO A 54 2.90 18.21 -6.14
C PRO A 54 2.03 16.95 -6.14
N PRO A 55 1.77 16.34 -7.32
CA PRO A 55 1.00 15.10 -7.43
C PRO A 55 1.50 13.96 -6.52
N ALA A 56 2.83 13.88 -6.34
CA ALA A 56 3.48 12.87 -5.50
C ALA A 56 3.03 12.94 -4.02
N PHE A 57 2.64 14.13 -3.53
CA PHE A 57 2.10 14.30 -2.18
C PHE A 57 0.81 13.50 -1.96
N TRP A 58 -0.09 13.53 -2.95
CA TRP A 58 -1.36 12.81 -2.86
C TRP A 58 -1.14 11.30 -2.86
N ALA A 59 -0.30 10.84 -3.77
CA ALA A 59 -0.08 9.43 -4.03
C ALA A 59 0.68 8.72 -2.90
N SER A 60 1.59 9.39 -2.18
CA SER A 60 2.36 8.75 -1.10
C SER A 60 2.04 9.33 0.29
N PRO A 61 2.40 10.58 0.63
CA PRO A 61 2.10 11.17 1.94
C PRO A 61 0.63 11.19 2.35
N ALA A 62 -0.32 11.39 1.42
CA ALA A 62 -1.73 11.42 1.77
C ALA A 62 -2.39 10.04 1.71
N PHE A 63 -2.20 9.29 0.62
CA PHE A 63 -2.91 8.03 0.38
C PHE A 63 -2.46 6.88 1.28
N LEU A 64 -1.15 6.67 1.46
CA LEU A 64 -0.67 5.51 2.22
C LEU A 64 -1.08 5.54 3.69
N PRO A 65 -0.94 6.67 4.43
CA PRO A 65 -1.39 6.71 5.81
C PRO A 65 -2.88 6.44 5.95
N VAL A 66 -3.72 6.87 5.00
CA VAL A 66 -5.15 6.58 5.02
C VAL A 66 -5.40 5.07 4.98
N LEU A 67 -4.71 4.31 4.13
CA LEU A 67 -4.84 2.86 4.09
C LEU A 67 -4.46 2.20 5.43
N TYR A 68 -3.32 2.60 6.02
CA TYR A 68 -2.88 2.04 7.29
C TYR A 68 -3.78 2.42 8.46
N VAL A 69 -4.28 3.66 8.50
CA VAL A 69 -5.24 4.12 9.52
C VAL A 69 -6.56 3.38 9.38
N LEU A 70 -7.07 3.19 8.16
CA LEU A 70 -8.29 2.41 7.91
C LEU A 70 -8.11 0.95 8.33
N ALA A 71 -6.98 0.32 8.02
CA ALA A 71 -6.68 -1.05 8.44
C ALA A 71 -6.61 -1.17 9.96
N ALA A 72 -5.96 -0.21 10.64
CA ALA A 72 -5.87 -0.17 12.10
C ALA A 72 -7.24 0.04 12.77
N LEU A 73 -8.10 0.86 12.17
CA LEU A 73 -9.44 1.16 12.68
C LEU A 73 -10.50 0.14 12.24
N TYR A 74 -10.16 -0.80 11.34
CA TYR A 74 -11.10 -1.76 10.77
C TYR A 74 -11.96 -2.50 11.81
N PRO A 75 -11.42 -3.02 12.93
CA PRO A 75 -12.24 -3.69 13.94
C PRO A 75 -13.29 -2.79 14.59
N ALA A 76 -12.96 -1.51 14.81
CA ALA A 76 -13.88 -0.53 15.37
C ALA A 76 -14.97 -0.15 14.35
N ILE A 77 -14.58 -0.01 13.08
CA ILE A 77 -15.48 0.25 11.96
C ILE A 77 -16.47 -0.91 11.80
N GLU A 78 -15.97 -2.14 11.69
CA GLU A 78 -16.81 -3.34 11.53
C GLU A 78 -17.80 -3.45 12.70
N ARG A 79 -17.32 -3.33 13.95
CA ARG A 79 -18.15 -3.35 15.16
C ARG A 79 -19.23 -2.27 15.16
N ARG A 80 -18.96 -1.09 14.60
CA ARG A 80 -19.94 0.00 14.51
C ARG A 80 -21.06 -0.27 13.50
N PHE A 81 -20.79 -1.04 12.45
CA PHE A 81 -21.78 -1.36 11.41
C PHE A 81 -22.52 -2.67 11.71
N THR A 82 -21.83 -3.71 12.17
CA THR A 82 -22.45 -5.01 12.50
C THR A 82 -23.10 -5.03 13.87
N GLN A 83 -22.79 -4.06 14.74
CA GLN A 83 -23.16 -4.03 16.16
C GLN A 83 -22.69 -5.27 16.94
N ASP A 84 -21.69 -5.99 16.41
CA ASP A 84 -21.14 -7.15 17.09
C ASP A 84 -20.24 -6.74 18.26
N ARG A 85 -20.80 -6.83 19.48
CA ARG A 85 -20.11 -6.47 20.73
C ARG A 85 -19.85 -7.67 21.63
N SER A 86 -20.12 -8.87 21.14
CA SER A 86 -19.99 -10.09 21.94
C SER A 86 -18.54 -10.61 21.95
N LEU A 87 -18.20 -11.40 22.97
CA LEU A 87 -16.90 -12.04 23.06
C LEU A 87 -16.84 -13.23 22.10
N HIS A 88 -16.00 -13.11 21.08
CA HIS A 88 -15.76 -14.14 20.07
C HIS A 88 -14.46 -14.90 20.37
N ASN A 89 -14.59 -16.17 20.75
CA ASN A 89 -13.45 -17.08 20.94
C ASN A 89 -13.33 -18.14 19.84
N LEU A 90 -14.34 -18.23 18.96
CA LEU A 90 -14.34 -19.11 17.80
C LEU A 90 -14.21 -18.28 16.52
N LEU A 91 -13.34 -18.74 15.62
CA LEU A 91 -13.12 -18.09 14.33
C LEU A 91 -14.34 -18.28 13.43
N GLN A 92 -14.71 -17.21 12.74
CA GLN A 92 -15.69 -17.26 11.67
C GLN A 92 -15.00 -17.72 10.38
N ARG A 93 -15.55 -18.72 9.68
CA ARG A 93 -14.99 -19.11 8.37
C ARG A 93 -15.25 -17.99 7.36
N PRO A 94 -14.28 -17.63 6.49
CA PRO A 94 -14.46 -16.50 5.56
C PRO A 94 -15.69 -16.60 4.65
N ARG A 95 -16.10 -17.83 4.28
CA ARG A 95 -17.31 -18.04 3.47
C ARG A 95 -18.62 -17.70 4.20
N ASP A 96 -18.61 -17.69 5.53
CA ASP A 96 -19.79 -17.41 6.36
C ASP A 96 -19.94 -15.91 6.65
N VAL A 97 -18.96 -15.08 6.26
CA VAL A 97 -18.95 -13.63 6.50
C VAL A 97 -18.69 -12.89 5.19
N PRO A 98 -19.63 -12.96 4.22
CA PRO A 98 -19.40 -12.58 2.83
C PRO A 98 -19.00 -11.11 2.66
N VAL A 99 -19.55 -10.21 3.48
CA VAL A 99 -19.24 -8.77 3.40
C VAL A 99 -17.80 -8.47 3.85
N ARG A 100 -17.35 -9.02 4.98
CA ARG A 100 -15.95 -8.85 5.41
C ARG A 100 -15.00 -9.49 4.41
N THR A 101 -15.36 -10.66 3.89
CA THR A 101 -14.53 -11.36 2.91
C THR A 101 -14.44 -10.59 1.60
N SER A 102 -15.53 -10.02 1.09
CA SER A 102 -15.49 -9.21 -0.12
C SER A 102 -14.67 -7.92 0.07
N LEU A 103 -14.75 -7.27 1.23
CA LEU A 103 -13.91 -6.12 1.57
C LEU A 103 -12.42 -6.49 1.65
N GLY A 104 -12.10 -7.65 2.23
CA GLY A 104 -10.73 -8.17 2.25
C GLY A 104 -10.19 -8.45 0.85
N VAL A 105 -11.00 -9.10 0.00
CA VAL A 105 -10.64 -9.36 -1.40
C VAL A 105 -10.50 -8.07 -2.20
N MET A 106 -11.36 -7.07 -1.96
CA MET A 106 -11.22 -5.73 -2.55
C MET A 106 -9.86 -5.12 -2.19
N GLY A 107 -9.42 -5.20 -0.94
CA GLY A 107 -8.11 -4.69 -0.52
C GLY A 107 -6.92 -5.47 -1.07
N LEU A 108 -7.09 -6.74 -1.45
CA LEU A 108 -6.03 -7.57 -2.06
C LEU A 108 -5.92 -7.40 -3.57
N ALA A 109 -7.04 -7.14 -4.25
CA ALA A 109 -7.12 -7.05 -5.70
C ALA A 109 -6.96 -5.62 -6.24
N PHE A 110 -7.04 -4.62 -5.36
CA PHE A 110 -6.77 -3.22 -5.66
C PHE A 110 -5.27 -2.96 -5.81
#